data_AF-A0A7V5CXS8-F1
#
_entry.id   AF-A0A7V5CXS8-F1
#
_cell.length_a   1.000
_cell.length_b   1.000
_cell.length_c   1.000
_cell.angle_alpha   90.00
_cell.angle_beta   90.00
_cell.angle_gamma   90.00
#
_symmetry.space_group_name_H-M   'P 1'
#
loop_
_entity.id
_entity.type
_entity.pdbx_description
1 polymer ?
#
loop_
_entity_poly.entity_id
_entity_poly.type
_entity_poly.pdbx_seq_one_letter_code
_entity_poly.pdbx_strand_id
1 'polypeptide(L)'
;MGMKRAVLFVTDMICSACETQIARAVKAIDGVIAVRAKLKGGGVDIEYDDEKTTTDAIKAAIENARYTVGKSKNAPTMIAMGIGFILVSLYIIANASGLFNATPAIDSSLGYGMLFMVGILTSVHCIAMCGGIALSQSVAQLDTCQMRGDASRVLLADEKYKNLIPGLLYNSGRVVSYTIVGGAVGALGSVFSFSPVAKGIIAAAAGFFMIFFGLKMLGILSALPRIPRVIPAPIQNIADRFSSALRNHGPFAVGILNGLMPCGPLQTIQLYALGTSSILAGALSMFIFSTGTVPLMLVFSLAAAFIPEKFVPVMVKACAVLVIFLGLITFSRAASLAGIALSGFPQFGSGLVQLSNGLPEAQTVRQ
;
A
#
# COMPACT_ATOMS: atom_id res chain seq x y z
N MET A 1 15.11 3.35 44.16
CA MET A 1 14.23 3.38 42.97
C MET A 1 14.38 4.70 42.25
N GLY A 2 15.49 4.86 41.54
CA GLY A 2 15.75 6.02 40.69
C GLY A 2 14.93 5.92 39.40
N MET A 3 13.69 6.41 39.43
CA MET A 3 12.88 6.51 38.20
C MET A 3 13.47 7.56 37.27
N LYS A 4 13.78 7.15 36.04
CA LYS A 4 14.25 8.04 34.98
C LYS A 4 13.30 8.02 33.79
N ARG A 5 13.27 9.15 33.10
CA ARG A 5 12.53 9.32 31.86
C ARG A 5 13.50 9.61 30.73
N ALA A 6 13.40 8.82 29.66
CA ALA A 6 14.18 9.01 28.44
C ALA A 6 13.25 9.18 27.24
N VAL A 7 13.69 9.97 26.27
CA VAL A 7 13.03 10.09 24.97
C VAL A 7 14.03 9.65 23.91
N LEU A 8 13.73 8.54 23.25
CA LEU A 8 14.52 8.02 22.13
C LEU A 8 13.81 8.32 20.81
N PHE A 9 14.56 8.63 19.76
CA PHE A 9 13.99 8.85 18.44
C PHE A 9 14.26 7.65 17.54
N VAL A 10 13.21 7.09 16.98
CA VAL A 10 13.27 5.99 16.01
C VAL A 10 13.02 6.55 14.63
N THR A 11 13.96 6.32 13.70
CA THR A 11 13.92 6.90 12.36
C THR A 11 13.00 6.14 11.41
N ASP A 12 12.69 4.88 11.73
CA ASP A 12 12.11 3.92 10.78
C ASP A 12 10.66 3.56 11.12
N MET A 13 10.00 4.36 11.98
CA MET A 13 8.56 4.22 12.23
C MET A 13 7.75 4.66 11.01
N ILE A 14 7.04 3.72 10.39
CA ILE A 14 6.26 3.96 9.16
C ILE A 14 4.77 4.03 9.43
N CYS A 15 4.25 3.19 10.32
CA CYS A 15 2.81 3.10 10.59
C CYS A 15 2.51 2.88 12.08
N SER A 16 1.23 2.92 12.45
CA SER A 16 0.76 2.64 13.83
C SER A 16 1.12 1.21 14.28
N ALA A 17 1.14 0.26 13.34
CA ALA A 17 2.22 -0.71 13.11
C ALA A 17 3.41 -0.71 14.08
N CYS A 18 4.33 0.19 13.77
CA CYS A 18 5.61 0.33 14.42
C CYS A 18 5.46 0.85 15.85
N GLU A 19 4.50 1.75 16.10
CA GLU A 19 4.27 2.29 17.46
C GLU A 19 4.00 1.17 18.46
N THR A 20 3.07 0.26 18.15
CA THR A 20 2.71 -0.81 19.09
C THR A 20 3.78 -1.89 19.17
N GLN A 21 4.52 -2.16 18.11
CA GLN A 21 5.61 -3.13 18.13
C GLN A 21 6.75 -2.64 19.01
N ILE A 22 7.20 -1.40 18.81
CA ILE A 22 8.24 -0.77 19.63
C ILE A 22 7.77 -0.66 21.09
N ALA A 23 6.51 -0.29 21.31
CA ALA A 23 5.95 -0.25 22.65
C ALA A 23 5.93 -1.62 23.34
N ARG A 24 5.65 -2.71 22.61
CA ARG A 24 5.71 -4.07 23.18
C ARG A 24 7.14 -4.50 23.47
N ALA A 25 8.06 -4.30 22.53
CA ALA A 25 9.46 -4.69 22.68
C ALA A 25 10.11 -4.04 23.89
N VAL A 26 9.89 -2.74 24.07
CA VAL A 26 10.45 -1.99 25.20
C VAL A 26 9.74 -2.34 26.52
N LYS A 27 8.42 -2.59 26.50
CA LYS A 27 7.67 -2.98 27.70
C LYS A 27 8.01 -4.40 28.20
N ALA A 28 8.60 -5.24 27.36
CA ALA A 28 9.04 -6.59 27.73
C ALA A 28 10.33 -6.61 28.56
N ILE A 29 11.03 -5.48 28.66
CA ILE A 29 12.28 -5.35 29.43
C ILE A 29 11.94 -5.20 30.91
N ASP A 30 12.60 -5.98 31.77
CA ASP A 30 12.46 -5.84 33.22
C ASP A 30 13.02 -4.48 33.68
N GLY A 31 12.23 -3.76 34.48
CA GLY A 31 12.50 -2.38 34.90
C GLY A 31 11.85 -1.28 34.05
N VAL A 32 11.17 -1.60 32.93
CA VAL A 32 10.37 -0.61 32.19
C VAL A 32 8.96 -0.50 32.76
N ILE A 33 8.59 0.71 33.19
CA ILE A 33 7.33 0.99 33.89
C ILE A 33 6.25 1.43 32.90
N ALA A 34 6.61 2.34 32.00
CA ALA A 34 5.69 2.83 30.97
C ALA A 34 6.44 3.15 29.68
N VAL A 35 5.78 2.89 28.55
CA VAL A 35 6.30 3.27 27.24
C VAL A 35 5.21 3.82 26.33
N ARG A 36 5.52 4.90 25.62
CA ARG A 36 4.65 5.54 24.63
C ARG A 36 5.44 5.87 23.38
N ALA A 37 5.34 5.00 22.38
CA ALA A 37 5.84 5.27 21.04
C ALA A 37 4.87 6.18 20.26
N LYS A 38 5.42 7.20 19.60
CA LYS A 38 4.68 8.15 18.76
C LYS A 38 5.28 8.18 17.36
N LEU A 39 4.50 7.77 16.36
CA LEU A 39 4.82 7.86 14.93
C LEU A 39 5.05 9.33 14.54
N LYS A 40 4.27 10.24 15.14
CA LYS A 40 4.47 11.67 15.01
C LYS A 40 5.72 12.09 15.78
N GLY A 41 6.75 12.52 15.05
CA GLY A 41 8.07 12.86 15.59
C GLY A 41 9.03 11.68 15.75
N GLY A 42 8.56 10.43 15.69
CA GLY A 42 9.39 9.23 15.88
C GLY A 42 9.85 9.04 17.33
N GLY A 43 9.27 9.77 18.28
CA GLY A 43 9.69 9.74 19.69
C GLY A 43 9.10 8.54 20.43
N VAL A 44 9.91 7.89 21.24
CA VAL A 44 9.54 6.85 22.19
C VAL A 44 9.79 7.42 23.58
N ASP A 45 8.71 7.82 24.27
CA ASP A 45 8.74 8.24 25.66
C ASP A 45 8.81 6.98 26.54
N ILE A 46 9.87 6.83 27.34
CA ILE A 46 10.11 5.65 28.19
C ILE A 46 10.30 6.11 29.63
N GLU A 47 9.60 5.48 30.56
CA GLU A 47 9.80 5.60 32.01
C GLU A 47 10.31 4.26 32.53
N TYR A 48 11.49 4.28 33.15
CA TYR A 48 12.19 3.06 33.59
C TYR A 48 12.92 3.27 34.93
N ASP A 49 13.20 2.16 35.60
CA ASP A 49 14.00 2.10 36.82
C ASP A 49 15.50 1.93 36.47
N ASP A 50 16.30 2.93 36.83
CA ASP A 50 17.73 3.01 36.49
C ASP A 50 18.58 1.96 37.23
N GLU A 51 18.03 1.33 38.28
CA GLU A 51 18.67 0.22 38.98
C GLU A 51 18.51 -1.12 38.24
N LYS A 52 17.50 -1.25 37.37
CA LYS A 52 17.16 -2.50 36.66
C LYS A 52 17.47 -2.48 35.17
N THR A 53 17.46 -1.30 34.55
CA THR A 53 17.63 -1.16 33.11
C THR A 53 18.34 0.14 32.76
N THR A 54 19.11 0.13 31.69
CA THR A 54 19.84 1.30 31.19
C THR A 54 19.29 1.77 29.85
N THR A 55 19.56 3.05 29.52
CA THR A 55 19.19 3.63 28.22
C THR A 55 19.75 2.82 27.05
N ASP A 56 20.95 2.23 27.19
CA ASP A 56 21.58 1.45 26.13
C ASP A 56 20.96 0.05 25.99
N ALA A 57 20.52 -0.57 27.09
CA ALA A 57 19.72 -1.79 27.02
C ALA A 57 18.37 -1.56 26.30
N ILE A 58 17.74 -0.40 26.54
CA ILE A 58 16.50 -0.02 25.84
C ILE A 58 16.76 0.25 24.36
N LYS A 59 17.86 0.93 23.99
CA LYS A 59 18.26 1.10 22.58
C LYS A 59 18.50 -0.25 21.91
N ALA A 60 19.26 -1.14 22.56
CA ALA A 60 19.53 -2.47 22.05
C ALA A 60 18.24 -3.27 21.86
N ALA A 61 17.24 -3.14 22.74
CA ALA A 61 15.94 -3.78 22.57
C ALA A 61 15.14 -3.22 21.39
N ILE A 62 15.22 -1.90 21.13
CA ILE A 62 14.60 -1.28 19.95
C ILE A 62 15.30 -1.76 18.67
N GLU A 63 16.63 -1.84 18.68
CA GLU A 63 17.44 -2.35 17.56
C GLU A 63 17.20 -3.85 17.32
N ASN A 64 17.12 -4.66 18.37
CA ASN A 64 16.74 -6.07 18.31
C ASN A 64 15.32 -6.26 17.78
N ALA A 65 14.43 -5.30 18.06
CA ALA A 65 13.09 -5.24 17.46
C ALA A 65 13.09 -4.73 16.02
N ARG A 66 14.26 -4.60 15.38
CA ARG A 66 14.46 -4.22 13.96
C ARG A 66 14.16 -2.75 13.67
N TYR A 67 14.47 -1.85 14.62
CA TYR A 67 14.25 -0.42 14.50
C TYR A 67 15.52 0.39 14.80
N THR A 68 15.84 1.39 13.96
CA THR A 68 17.02 2.24 14.20
C THR A 68 16.70 3.39 15.15
N VAL A 69 17.53 3.55 16.19
CA VAL A 69 17.51 4.72 17.09
C VAL A 69 18.46 5.79 16.55
N GLY A 70 17.95 6.97 16.20
CA GLY A 70 18.72 8.07 15.61
C GLY A 70 18.57 9.40 16.37
N LYS A 71 19.27 10.44 15.92
CA LYS A 71 19.23 11.79 16.53
C LYS A 71 18.10 12.68 15.99
N SER A 72 17.56 12.42 14.80
CA SER A 72 16.51 13.23 14.15
C SER A 72 15.86 12.52 12.95
N LYS A 73 14.59 12.83 12.66
CA LYS A 73 13.76 12.23 11.59
C LYS A 73 14.11 12.72 10.16
N ASN A 74 14.94 13.76 10.01
CA ASN A 74 14.99 14.58 8.79
C ASN A 74 16.03 14.14 7.74
N ALA A 75 17.14 13.51 8.13
CA ALA A 75 18.19 13.07 7.19
C ALA A 75 17.71 12.14 6.05
N PRO A 76 16.80 11.16 6.27
CA PRO A 76 16.37 10.26 5.19
C PRO A 76 15.38 10.89 4.19
N THR A 77 14.83 12.08 4.45
CA THR A 77 13.82 12.69 3.55
C THR A 77 14.43 13.27 2.29
N MET A 78 15.57 13.96 2.38
CA MET A 78 16.22 14.59 1.22
C MET A 78 16.71 13.56 0.20
N ILE A 79 17.35 12.49 0.67
CA ILE A 79 17.82 11.37 -0.18
C ILE A 79 16.63 10.68 -0.86
N ALA A 80 15.55 10.45 -0.10
CA ALA A 80 14.34 9.84 -0.64
C ALA A 80 13.64 10.71 -1.69
N MET A 81 13.64 12.04 -1.52
CA MET A 81 13.14 12.96 -2.53
C MET A 81 13.99 12.89 -3.80
N GLY A 82 15.32 12.87 -3.68
CA GLY A 82 16.22 12.71 -4.83
C GLY A 82 15.95 11.43 -5.62
N ILE A 83 15.85 10.28 -4.93
CA ILE A 83 15.50 9.00 -5.55
C ILE A 83 14.10 9.06 -6.18
N GLY A 84 13.12 9.63 -5.48
CA GLY A 84 11.76 9.81 -5.99
C GLY A 84 11.71 10.63 -7.28
N PHE A 85 12.43 11.75 -7.35
CA PHE A 85 12.53 12.56 -8.57
C PHE A 85 13.22 11.80 -9.70
N ILE A 86 14.27 11.04 -9.42
CA ILE A 86 14.93 10.20 -10.44
C ILE A 86 13.93 9.17 -11.00
N LEU A 87 13.17 8.49 -10.15
CA LEU A 87 12.16 7.52 -10.58
C LEU A 87 11.05 8.16 -11.42
N VAL A 88 10.59 9.36 -11.03
CA VAL A 88 9.61 10.13 -11.81
C VAL A 88 10.18 10.54 -13.16
N SER A 89 11.41 11.05 -13.20
CA SER A 89 12.10 11.42 -14.45
C SER A 89 12.28 10.22 -15.37
N LEU A 90 12.72 9.07 -14.83
CA LEU A 90 12.84 7.82 -15.57
C LEU A 90 11.49 7.36 -16.13
N TYR A 91 10.41 7.47 -15.34
CA TYR A 91 9.06 7.15 -15.81
C TYR A 91 8.63 8.05 -16.97
N ILE A 92 8.86 9.37 -16.86
CA ILE A 92 8.53 10.34 -17.91
C ILE A 92 9.32 10.03 -19.18
N ILE A 93 10.61 9.72 -19.07
CA ILE A 93 11.47 9.35 -20.20
C ILE A 93 10.98 8.06 -20.85
N ALA A 94 10.67 7.03 -20.06
CA ALA A 94 10.13 5.77 -20.56
C ALA A 94 8.78 5.93 -21.27
N ASN A 95 7.93 6.85 -20.80
CA ASN A 95 6.68 7.16 -21.50
C ASN A 95 6.92 7.99 -22.78
N ALA A 96 7.81 8.97 -22.73
CA ALA A 96 8.14 9.82 -23.88
C ALA A 96 8.84 9.02 -25.00
N SER A 97 9.61 7.99 -24.66
CA SER A 97 10.24 7.08 -25.63
C SER A 97 9.25 6.10 -26.28
N GLY A 98 7.97 6.14 -25.91
CA GLY A 98 6.95 5.25 -26.46
C GLY A 98 7.02 3.82 -25.94
N LEU A 99 7.82 3.54 -24.90
CA LEU A 99 7.95 2.20 -24.31
C LEU A 99 6.59 1.63 -23.87
N PHE A 100 5.71 2.50 -23.37
CA PHE A 100 4.34 2.16 -22.98
C PHE A 100 3.30 2.35 -24.10
N ASN A 101 3.69 2.87 -25.28
CA ASN A 101 2.83 2.94 -26.47
C ASN A 101 2.99 1.70 -27.36
N ALA A 102 4.06 0.92 -27.18
CA ALA A 102 4.26 -0.37 -27.84
C ALA A 102 3.47 -1.52 -27.20
N THR A 103 2.75 -1.27 -26.09
CA THR A 103 1.81 -2.24 -25.54
C THR A 103 0.56 -2.26 -26.44
N PRO A 104 0.14 -3.43 -26.97
CA PRO A 104 -0.99 -3.52 -27.89
C PRO A 104 -2.25 -2.87 -27.30
N ALA A 105 -3.06 -2.23 -28.15
CA ALA A 105 -4.33 -1.65 -27.75
C ALA A 105 -5.23 -2.72 -27.11
N ILE A 106 -5.87 -2.35 -26.00
CA ILE A 106 -6.67 -3.25 -25.17
C ILE A 106 -8.06 -3.41 -25.82
N ASP A 107 -8.22 -4.32 -26.76
CA ASP A 107 -9.53 -4.61 -27.35
C ASP A 107 -10.44 -5.40 -26.39
N SER A 108 -11.76 -5.39 -26.63
CA SER A 108 -12.77 -6.11 -25.82
C SER A 108 -12.57 -7.65 -25.78
N SER A 109 -11.66 -8.17 -26.61
CA SER A 109 -11.13 -9.53 -26.51
C SER A 109 -9.76 -9.53 -25.84
N LEU A 110 -9.62 -8.82 -24.71
CA LEU A 110 -8.38 -8.89 -23.94
C LEU A 110 -8.22 -10.32 -23.47
N GLY A 111 -7.40 -11.08 -24.21
CA GLY A 111 -7.08 -12.43 -23.85
C GLY A 111 -6.58 -12.40 -22.41
N TYR A 112 -7.06 -13.33 -21.59
CA TYR A 112 -6.64 -13.43 -20.19
C TYR A 112 -5.10 -13.40 -20.03
N GLY A 113 -4.34 -13.86 -21.03
CA GLY A 113 -2.88 -13.72 -21.08
C GLY A 113 -2.36 -12.28 -21.05
N MET A 114 -3.05 -11.33 -21.68
CA MET A 114 -2.68 -9.91 -21.63
C MET A 114 -2.99 -9.29 -20.26
N LEU A 115 -4.09 -9.66 -19.61
CA LEU A 115 -4.37 -9.26 -18.22
C LEU A 115 -3.29 -9.78 -17.26
N PHE A 116 -2.83 -11.01 -17.47
CA PHE A 116 -1.72 -11.60 -16.72
C PHE A 116 -0.41 -10.84 -16.95
N MET A 117 -0.07 -10.51 -18.20
CA MET A 117 1.11 -9.69 -18.54
C MET A 117 1.03 -8.27 -17.98
N VAL A 118 -0.13 -7.63 -18.03
CA VAL A 118 -0.39 -6.35 -17.36
C VAL A 118 -0.20 -6.50 -15.85
N GLY A 119 -0.63 -7.60 -15.25
CA GLY A 119 -0.37 -7.94 -13.84
C GLY A 119 1.13 -8.02 -13.53
N ILE A 120 1.91 -8.72 -14.36
CA ILE A 120 3.37 -8.80 -14.24
C ILE A 120 4.01 -7.41 -14.35
N LEU A 121 3.68 -6.64 -15.38
CA LEU A 121 4.27 -5.30 -15.57
C LEU A 121 3.87 -4.34 -14.44
N THR A 122 2.63 -4.43 -13.97
CA THR A 122 2.09 -3.63 -12.85
C THR A 122 2.69 -4.02 -11.50
N SER A 123 3.26 -5.21 -11.37
CA SER A 123 3.84 -5.65 -10.10
C SER A 123 4.99 -4.75 -9.64
N VAL A 124 5.71 -4.06 -10.54
CA VAL A 124 6.72 -3.03 -10.20
C VAL A 124 6.07 -1.88 -9.41
N HIS A 125 4.88 -1.45 -9.82
CA HIS A 125 4.08 -0.47 -9.07
C HIS A 125 3.62 -1.03 -7.72
N CYS A 126 3.22 -2.31 -7.68
CA CYS A 126 2.87 -2.98 -6.42
C CYS A 126 4.08 -3.05 -5.47
N ILE A 127 5.31 -3.26 -5.99
CA ILE A 127 6.55 -3.26 -5.19
C ILE A 127 6.76 -1.87 -4.59
N ALA A 128 6.60 -0.82 -5.39
CA ALA A 128 6.75 0.53 -4.88
C ALA A 128 5.69 0.86 -3.80
N MET A 129 4.40 0.65 -4.07
CA MET A 129 3.34 1.09 -3.15
C MET A 129 3.12 0.11 -1.98
N CYS A 130 2.98 -1.17 -2.28
CA CYS A 130 2.64 -2.21 -1.32
C CYS A 130 3.87 -2.93 -0.76
N GLY A 131 5.06 -2.75 -1.33
CA GLY A 131 6.27 -3.47 -0.91
C GLY A 131 6.67 -3.15 0.53
N GLY A 132 6.50 -1.91 1.00
CA GLY A 132 6.74 -1.57 2.41
C GLY A 132 5.77 -2.28 3.37
N ILE A 133 4.51 -2.47 2.96
CA ILE A 133 3.52 -3.21 3.74
C ILE A 133 3.87 -4.69 3.74
N ALA A 134 4.12 -5.29 2.57
CA ALA A 134 4.54 -6.68 2.43
C ALA A 134 5.81 -6.97 3.26
N LEU A 135 6.80 -6.07 3.21
CA LEU A 135 8.02 -6.16 4.00
C LEU A 135 7.74 -6.11 5.50
N SER A 136 6.90 -5.17 5.95
CA SER A 136 6.53 -5.08 7.37
C SER A 136 5.84 -6.33 7.89
N GLN A 137 5.05 -7.02 7.05
CA GLN A 137 4.39 -8.27 7.42
C GLN A 137 5.37 -9.45 7.42
N SER A 138 6.39 -9.47 6.56
CA SER A 138 7.42 -10.51 6.56
C SER A 138 8.40 -10.39 7.72
N VAL A 139 8.76 -9.16 8.10
CA VAL A 139 9.75 -8.89 9.17
C VAL A 139 9.10 -8.89 10.55
N ALA A 140 7.93 -8.27 10.73
CA ALA A 140 7.31 -8.14 12.06
C ALA A 140 6.69 -9.44 12.61
N GLN A 141 6.45 -10.45 11.75
CA GLN A 141 5.76 -11.67 12.15
C GLN A 141 6.64 -12.87 12.47
N LEU A 142 7.96 -12.75 12.31
CA LEU A 142 8.90 -13.75 12.82
C LEU A 142 8.84 -13.83 14.38
N ASP A 143 8.51 -12.73 15.07
CA ASP A 143 8.43 -12.69 16.54
C ASP A 143 7.02 -13.00 17.10
N THR A 144 5.94 -12.64 16.41
CA THR A 144 4.56 -12.82 16.96
C THR A 144 3.97 -14.21 16.77
N CYS A 145 4.58 -15.09 15.97
CA CYS A 145 4.12 -16.48 15.82
C CYS A 145 4.33 -17.34 17.07
N GLN A 146 4.98 -16.80 18.11
CA GLN A 146 5.25 -17.53 19.34
C GLN A 146 4.02 -17.64 20.28
N MET A 147 2.91 -16.91 20.04
CA MET A 147 1.83 -16.78 21.05
C MET A 147 0.36 -16.82 20.58
N ARG A 148 0.00 -17.36 19.40
CA ARG A 148 -1.45 -17.55 19.06
C ARG A 148 -1.74 -18.87 18.32
N GLY A 149 -2.66 -19.65 18.88
CA GLY A 149 -2.87 -21.08 18.65
C GLY A 149 -3.32 -21.56 17.26
N ASP A 150 -2.82 -22.76 16.95
CA ASP A 150 -3.54 -23.98 16.55
C ASP A 150 -4.11 -24.18 15.14
N ALA A 151 -3.85 -23.30 14.17
CA ALA A 151 -4.05 -23.65 12.74
C ALA A 151 -2.79 -23.47 11.88
N SER A 152 -1.96 -22.45 12.15
CA SER A 152 -0.69 -22.29 11.44
C SER A 152 0.45 -23.18 11.97
N ARG A 153 0.27 -23.84 13.12
CA ARG A 153 1.29 -24.69 13.76
C ARG A 153 1.69 -25.92 12.93
N VAL A 154 0.81 -26.45 12.10
CA VAL A 154 1.09 -27.67 11.31
C VAL A 154 1.95 -27.38 10.06
N LEU A 155 1.94 -26.14 9.55
CA LEU A 155 2.70 -25.74 8.36
C LEU A 155 4.03 -25.02 8.65
N LEU A 156 4.31 -24.68 9.92
CA LEU A 156 5.43 -23.82 10.34
C LEU A 156 6.65 -24.58 10.92
N ALA A 157 6.74 -25.89 10.71
CA ALA A 157 7.78 -26.73 11.31
C ALA A 157 9.14 -26.71 10.58
N ASP A 158 9.22 -26.12 9.38
CA ASP A 158 10.45 -26.13 8.57
C ASP A 158 11.11 -24.74 8.53
N GLU A 159 12.39 -24.65 8.90
CA GLU A 159 13.23 -23.44 8.89
C GLU A 159 13.20 -22.70 7.54
N LYS A 160 13.02 -23.45 6.44
CA LYS A 160 13.08 -22.95 5.07
C LYS A 160 11.88 -22.11 4.65
N TYR A 161 10.71 -22.29 5.28
CA TYR A 161 9.45 -21.63 4.88
C TYR A 161 9.06 -20.44 5.76
N LYS A 162 9.78 -20.19 6.87
CA LYS A 162 9.50 -19.09 7.80
C LYS A 162 9.49 -17.71 7.12
N ASN A 163 10.34 -17.51 6.11
CA ASN A 163 10.45 -16.25 5.38
C ASN A 163 9.48 -16.14 4.18
N LEU A 164 8.90 -17.26 3.73
CA LEU A 164 8.02 -17.30 2.55
C LEU A 164 6.54 -17.19 2.92
N ILE A 165 6.14 -17.81 4.04
CA ILE A 165 4.72 -17.92 4.45
C ILE A 165 4.03 -16.56 4.62
N PRO A 166 4.63 -15.52 5.25
CA PRO A 166 3.97 -14.23 5.38
C PRO A 166 3.69 -13.55 4.03
N GLY A 167 4.64 -13.64 3.09
CA GLY A 167 4.48 -13.12 1.73
C GLY A 167 3.42 -13.88 0.94
N LEU A 168 3.34 -15.21 1.11
CA LEU A 168 2.32 -16.04 0.48
C LEU A 168 0.92 -15.75 1.03
N LEU A 169 0.77 -15.64 2.34
CA LEU A 169 -0.49 -15.28 3.00
C LEU A 169 -0.97 -13.89 2.58
N TYR A 170 -0.06 -12.92 2.52
CA TYR A 170 -0.39 -11.58 2.06
C TYR A 170 -0.89 -11.57 0.61
N ASN A 171 -0.15 -12.21 -0.30
CA ASN A 171 -0.53 -12.23 -1.72
C ASN A 171 -1.76 -13.10 -1.98
N SER A 172 -2.01 -14.16 -1.21
CA SER A 172 -3.25 -14.93 -1.32
C SER A 172 -4.47 -14.09 -0.89
N GLY A 173 -4.36 -13.32 0.19
CA GLY A 173 -5.39 -12.35 0.59
C GLY A 173 -5.65 -11.30 -0.49
N ARG A 174 -4.61 -10.83 -1.19
CA ARG A 174 -4.75 -9.91 -2.33
C ARG A 174 -5.51 -10.53 -3.50
N VAL A 175 -5.14 -11.74 -3.91
CA VAL A 175 -5.80 -12.44 -5.01
C VAL A 175 -7.27 -12.67 -4.69
N VAL A 176 -7.58 -13.13 -3.48
CA VAL A 176 -8.96 -13.34 -3.03
C VAL A 176 -9.75 -12.03 -3.05
N SER A 177 -9.22 -10.96 -2.45
CA SER A 177 -9.93 -9.68 -2.40
C SER A 177 -10.13 -9.06 -3.78
N TYR A 178 -9.12 -9.09 -4.66
CA TYR A 178 -9.22 -8.54 -6.01
C TYR A 178 -10.27 -9.31 -6.83
N THR A 179 -10.31 -10.64 -6.69
CA THR A 179 -11.28 -11.49 -7.37
C THR A 179 -12.72 -11.19 -6.92
N ILE A 180 -12.93 -11.06 -5.60
CA ILE A 180 -14.25 -10.71 -5.03
C ILE A 180 -14.69 -9.32 -5.50
N VAL A 181 -13.80 -8.33 -5.42
CA VAL A 181 -14.10 -6.96 -5.88
C VAL A 181 -14.38 -6.94 -7.38
N GLY A 182 -13.62 -7.69 -8.19
CA GLY A 182 -13.85 -7.83 -9.62
C GLY A 182 -15.21 -8.42 -9.96
N GLY A 183 -15.62 -9.48 -9.25
CA GLY A 183 -16.94 -10.07 -9.40
C GLY A 183 -18.05 -9.11 -9.00
N ALA A 184 -17.90 -8.40 -7.88
CA ALA A 184 -18.88 -7.41 -7.42
C ALA A 184 -19.01 -6.23 -8.40
N VAL A 185 -17.89 -5.68 -8.89
CA VAL A 185 -17.89 -4.59 -9.86
C VAL A 185 -18.42 -5.04 -11.22
N GLY A 186 -18.07 -6.26 -11.67
CA GLY A 186 -18.67 -6.85 -12.87
C GLY A 186 -20.18 -7.07 -12.75
N ALA A 187 -20.66 -7.48 -11.57
CA ALA A 187 -22.09 -7.56 -11.26
C ALA A 187 -22.76 -6.20 -11.38
N LEU A 188 -22.18 -5.16 -10.77
CA LEU A 188 -22.70 -3.80 -10.84
C LEU A 188 -22.78 -3.28 -12.27
N GLY A 189 -21.85 -3.69 -13.15
CA GLY A 189 -21.86 -3.34 -14.57
C GLY A 189 -23.05 -3.90 -15.34
N SER A 190 -23.65 -5.00 -14.86
CA SER A 190 -24.89 -5.56 -15.43
C SER A 190 -26.16 -4.81 -15.03
N VAL A 191 -26.10 -4.04 -13.93
CA VAL A 191 -27.26 -3.35 -13.34
C VAL A 191 -27.20 -1.84 -13.57
N PHE A 192 -26.00 -1.26 -13.67
CA PHE A 192 -25.79 0.18 -13.73
C PHE A 192 -24.93 0.57 -14.94
N SER A 193 -25.51 1.36 -15.85
CA SER A 193 -24.75 2.06 -16.89
C SER A 193 -24.19 3.36 -16.33
N PHE A 194 -22.92 3.34 -15.89
CA PHE A 194 -22.24 4.54 -15.39
C PHE A 194 -21.81 5.45 -16.53
N SER A 195 -22.17 6.74 -16.44
CA SER A 195 -21.73 7.76 -17.40
C SER A 195 -20.20 7.99 -17.31
N PRO A 196 -19.55 8.47 -18.38
CA PRO A 196 -18.14 8.85 -18.36
C PRO A 196 -17.80 9.84 -17.24
N VAL A 197 -18.73 10.76 -16.94
CA VAL A 197 -18.60 11.73 -15.85
C VAL A 197 -18.58 11.04 -14.49
N ALA A 198 -19.46 10.07 -14.25
CA ALA A 198 -19.48 9.32 -12.98
C ALA A 198 -18.19 8.51 -12.78
N LYS A 199 -17.69 7.85 -13.84
CA LYS A 199 -16.39 7.16 -13.82
C LYS A 199 -15.23 8.14 -13.56
N GLY A 200 -15.28 9.32 -14.18
CA GLY A 200 -14.35 10.42 -13.93
C GLY A 200 -14.35 10.88 -12.46
N ILE A 201 -15.52 11.10 -11.86
CA ILE A 201 -15.62 11.51 -10.44
C ILE A 201 -15.00 10.44 -9.51
N ILE A 202 -15.27 9.16 -9.75
CA ILE A 202 -14.72 8.06 -8.95
C ILE A 202 -13.18 8.03 -9.08
N ALA A 203 -12.65 8.16 -10.29
CA ALA A 203 -11.21 8.21 -10.53
C ALA A 203 -10.56 9.47 -9.90
N ALA A 204 -11.26 10.61 -9.92
CA ALA A 204 -10.77 11.86 -9.30
C ALA A 204 -10.68 11.72 -7.78
N ALA A 205 -11.72 11.17 -7.15
CA ALA A 205 -11.72 10.89 -5.71
C ALA A 205 -10.57 9.94 -5.34
N ALA A 206 -10.38 8.88 -6.13
CA ALA A 206 -9.31 7.92 -5.93
C ALA A 206 -7.90 8.53 -6.07
N GLY A 207 -7.68 9.36 -7.11
CA GLY A 207 -6.44 10.11 -7.31
C GLY A 207 -6.15 11.08 -6.16
N PHE A 208 -7.17 11.78 -5.67
CA PHE A 208 -7.05 12.65 -4.49
C PHE A 208 -6.64 11.86 -3.24
N PHE A 209 -7.27 10.70 -2.98
CA PHE A 209 -6.89 9.84 -1.86
C PHE A 209 -5.46 9.31 -1.98
N MET A 210 -4.98 8.98 -3.18
CA MET A 210 -3.59 8.58 -3.41
C MET A 210 -2.61 9.71 -3.09
N ILE A 211 -2.89 10.94 -3.55
CA ILE A 211 -2.07 12.13 -3.26
C ILE A 211 -2.03 12.36 -1.74
N PHE A 212 -3.20 12.35 -1.09
CA PHE A 212 -3.31 12.52 0.36
C PHE A 212 -2.52 11.45 1.13
N PHE A 213 -2.64 10.18 0.73
CA PHE A 213 -1.92 9.07 1.35
C PHE A 213 -0.40 9.21 1.17
N GLY A 214 0.05 9.54 -0.05
CA GLY A 214 1.47 9.77 -0.34
C GLY A 214 2.05 10.96 0.44
N LEU A 215 1.33 12.08 0.54
CA LEU A 215 1.75 13.24 1.34
C LEU A 215 1.83 12.93 2.84
N LYS A 216 0.91 12.10 3.34
CA LYS A 216 0.96 11.59 4.72
C LYS A 216 2.16 10.67 4.93
N MET A 217 2.48 9.81 3.97
CA MET A 217 3.64 8.91 4.01
C MET A 217 4.97 9.68 3.93
N LEU A 218 5.01 10.83 3.26
CA LEU A 218 6.15 11.74 3.21
C LEU A 218 6.32 12.57 4.52
N GLY A 219 5.31 12.57 5.39
CA GLY A 219 5.32 13.26 6.67
C GLY A 219 5.02 14.77 6.59
N ILE A 220 4.80 15.33 5.40
CA ILE A 220 4.50 16.76 5.18
C ILE A 220 3.18 17.15 5.85
N LEU A 221 2.15 16.33 5.69
CA LEU A 221 0.82 16.60 6.26
C LEU A 221 0.75 16.43 7.79
N SER A 222 1.80 15.94 8.44
CA SER A 222 1.86 15.87 9.91
C SER A 222 2.03 17.26 10.57
N ALA A 223 2.38 18.28 9.78
CA ALA A 223 2.44 19.69 10.16
C ALA A 223 1.07 20.41 10.11
N LEU A 224 0.04 19.80 9.50
CA LEU A 224 -1.30 20.38 9.52
C LEU A 224 -1.88 20.28 10.95
N PRO A 225 -2.44 21.36 11.52
CA PRO A 225 -3.19 21.27 12.77
C PRO A 225 -4.28 20.20 12.62
N ARG A 226 -4.48 19.38 13.67
CA ARG A 226 -5.51 18.33 13.67
C ARG A 226 -6.82 18.95 13.17
N ILE A 227 -7.31 18.49 12.01
CA ILE A 227 -8.69 18.73 11.62
C ILE A 227 -9.53 18.27 12.83
N PRO A 228 -10.35 19.14 13.43
CA PRO A 228 -11.18 18.74 14.55
C PRO A 228 -12.00 17.53 14.11
N ARG A 229 -11.81 16.41 14.81
CA ARG A 229 -12.36 15.10 14.45
C ARG A 229 -13.88 15.17 14.49
N VAL A 230 -14.51 15.27 13.33
CA VAL A 230 -15.99 15.30 13.18
C VAL A 230 -16.60 13.90 13.29
N ILE A 231 -15.79 12.84 13.43
CA ILE A 231 -16.30 11.46 13.55
C ILE A 231 -16.81 11.23 14.97
N PRO A 232 -18.09 10.88 15.19
CA PRO A 232 -18.64 10.56 16.51
C PRO A 232 -17.85 9.46 17.22
N ALA A 233 -17.68 9.57 18.54
CA ALA A 233 -17.02 8.58 19.40
C ALA A 233 -17.43 7.10 19.18
N PRO A 234 -18.72 6.74 18.94
CA PRO A 234 -19.09 5.35 18.69
C PRO A 234 -18.51 4.78 17.39
N ILE A 235 -18.41 5.59 16.34
CA ILE A 235 -17.81 5.18 15.05
C ILE A 235 -16.30 5.03 15.19
N GLN A 236 -15.65 5.88 16.00
CA GLN A 236 -14.23 5.72 16.31
C GLN A 236 -13.95 4.41 17.04
N ASN A 237 -14.75 4.05 18.04
CA ASN A 237 -14.58 2.78 18.76
C ASN A 237 -14.77 1.55 17.87
N ILE A 238 -15.67 1.62 16.88
CA ILE A 238 -15.87 0.56 15.88
C ILE A 238 -14.70 0.51 14.89
N ALA A 239 -14.26 1.66 14.38
CA ALA A 239 -13.11 1.75 13.48
C ALA A 239 -11.82 1.29 14.16
N ASP A 240 -11.62 1.63 15.43
CA ASP A 240 -10.47 1.21 16.24
C ASP A 240 -10.53 -0.28 16.60
N ARG A 241 -11.72 -0.83 16.90
CA ARG A 241 -11.91 -2.28 17.09
C ARG A 241 -11.71 -3.05 15.79
N PHE A 242 -12.20 -2.55 14.66
CA PHE A 242 -11.99 -3.16 13.36
C PHE A 242 -10.51 -3.10 12.94
N SER A 243 -9.87 -1.95 13.10
CA SER A 243 -8.44 -1.74 12.87
C SER A 243 -7.58 -2.65 13.74
N SER A 244 -7.88 -2.75 15.04
CA SER A 244 -7.13 -3.60 15.98
C SER A 244 -7.40 -5.09 15.78
N ALA A 245 -8.63 -5.48 15.41
CA ALA A 245 -8.96 -6.85 15.04
C ALA A 245 -8.20 -7.27 13.78
N LEU A 246 -8.20 -6.45 12.72
CA LEU A 246 -7.49 -6.77 11.49
C LEU A 246 -5.97 -6.80 11.65
N ARG A 247 -5.43 -5.92 12.50
CA ARG A 247 -4.01 -5.92 12.85
C ARG A 247 -3.57 -7.15 13.64
N ASN A 248 -4.51 -7.85 14.25
CA ASN A 248 -4.31 -9.10 15.00
C ASN A 248 -4.55 -10.37 14.16
N HIS A 249 -4.96 -10.27 12.89
CA HIS A 249 -5.31 -11.41 12.01
C HIS A 249 -4.24 -11.75 10.96
N GLY A 250 -3.04 -11.15 11.05
CA GLY A 250 -1.88 -11.55 10.24
C GLY A 250 -1.91 -11.09 8.77
N PRO A 251 -0.97 -11.56 7.93
CA PRO A 251 -0.66 -10.99 6.61
C PRO A 251 -1.81 -11.20 5.64
N PHE A 252 -2.58 -12.28 5.81
CA PHE A 252 -3.75 -12.58 5.00
C PHE A 252 -4.84 -11.51 5.14
N ALA A 253 -5.15 -11.07 6.35
CA ALA A 253 -6.14 -10.02 6.59
C ALA A 253 -5.70 -8.68 5.99
N VAL A 254 -4.40 -8.36 6.08
CA VAL A 254 -3.82 -7.18 5.41
C VAL A 254 -3.92 -7.31 3.89
N GLY A 255 -3.71 -8.51 3.35
CA GLY A 255 -3.90 -8.81 1.93
C GLY A 255 -5.35 -8.60 1.47
N ILE A 256 -6.33 -9.04 2.27
CA ILE A 256 -7.75 -8.85 1.98
C ILE A 256 -8.14 -7.37 1.90
N LEU A 257 -7.60 -6.55 2.82
CA LEU A 257 -7.82 -5.10 2.78
C LEU A 257 -7.23 -4.42 1.55
N ASN A 258 -6.17 -4.98 0.97
CA ASN A 258 -5.50 -4.35 -0.16
C ASN A 258 -6.40 -4.28 -1.40
N GLY A 259 -7.40 -5.16 -1.53
CA GLY A 259 -8.43 -5.06 -2.58
C GLY A 259 -9.24 -3.77 -2.58
N LEU A 260 -9.21 -3.03 -1.47
CA LEU A 260 -9.87 -1.74 -1.31
C LEU A 260 -8.93 -0.55 -1.57
N MET A 261 -7.65 -0.78 -1.90
CA MET A 261 -6.73 0.33 -2.16
C MET A 261 -7.03 0.99 -3.51
N PRO A 262 -7.24 2.31 -3.55
CA PRO A 262 -7.40 3.02 -4.81
C PRO A 262 -6.02 3.18 -5.47
N CYS A 263 -5.64 2.28 -6.39
CA CYS A 263 -4.46 2.47 -7.23
C CYS A 263 -4.83 2.44 -8.72
N GLY A 264 -4.14 3.25 -9.54
CA GLY A 264 -4.46 3.43 -10.96
C GLY A 264 -4.59 2.13 -11.75
N PRO A 265 -3.62 1.19 -11.67
CA PRO A 265 -3.72 -0.08 -12.39
C PRO A 265 -4.91 -0.94 -11.94
N LEU A 266 -5.18 -1.02 -10.63
CA LEU A 266 -6.34 -1.75 -10.12
C LEU A 266 -7.66 -1.12 -10.60
N GLN A 267 -7.74 0.21 -10.61
CA GLN A 267 -8.92 0.94 -11.11
C GLN A 267 -9.16 0.67 -12.60
N THR A 268 -8.12 0.64 -13.43
CA THR A 268 -8.26 0.33 -14.86
C THR A 268 -8.89 -1.05 -15.06
N ILE A 269 -8.41 -2.06 -14.32
CA ILE A 269 -8.97 -3.41 -14.44
C ILE A 269 -10.36 -3.48 -13.78
N GLN A 270 -10.66 -2.67 -12.75
CA GLN A 270 -11.99 -2.61 -12.15
C GLN A 270 -12.99 -1.99 -13.12
N LEU A 271 -12.59 -0.96 -13.87
CA LEU A 271 -13.38 -0.37 -14.94
C LEU A 271 -13.57 -1.33 -16.11
N TYR A 272 -12.55 -2.12 -16.46
CA TYR A 272 -12.67 -3.21 -17.43
C TYR A 272 -13.67 -4.26 -16.94
N ALA A 273 -13.54 -4.74 -15.70
CA ALA A 273 -14.46 -5.68 -15.07
C ALA A 273 -15.90 -5.14 -15.07
N LEU A 274 -16.09 -3.87 -14.74
CA LEU A 274 -17.38 -3.16 -14.84
C LEU A 274 -17.93 -3.22 -16.28
N GLY A 275 -17.07 -3.01 -17.28
CA GLY A 275 -17.43 -3.09 -18.70
C GLY A 275 -17.80 -4.49 -19.19
N THR A 276 -17.35 -5.56 -18.51
CA THR A 276 -17.73 -6.93 -18.87
C THR A 276 -19.19 -7.25 -18.57
N SER A 277 -19.86 -6.47 -17.71
CA SER A 277 -21.26 -6.69 -17.29
C SER A 277 -21.56 -8.12 -16.81
N SER A 278 -20.56 -8.84 -16.28
CA SER A 278 -20.69 -10.22 -15.83
C SER A 278 -19.87 -10.45 -14.57
N ILE A 279 -20.48 -11.11 -13.58
CA ILE A 279 -19.82 -11.47 -12.32
C ILE A 279 -18.60 -12.35 -12.60
N LEU A 280 -18.77 -13.38 -13.43
CA LEU A 280 -17.73 -14.36 -13.69
C LEU A 280 -16.60 -13.76 -14.52
N ALA A 281 -16.92 -12.98 -15.56
CA ALA A 281 -15.90 -12.33 -16.38
C ALA A 281 -15.12 -11.28 -15.59
N GLY A 282 -15.80 -10.47 -14.76
CA GLY A 282 -15.15 -9.49 -13.87
C GLY A 282 -14.24 -10.16 -12.82
N ALA A 283 -14.71 -11.25 -12.20
CA ALA A 283 -13.93 -12.03 -11.24
C ALA A 283 -12.70 -12.68 -11.88
N LEU A 284 -12.86 -13.35 -13.02
CA LEU A 284 -11.74 -13.99 -13.75
C LEU A 284 -10.71 -12.96 -14.22
N SER A 285 -11.17 -11.81 -14.70
CA SER A 285 -10.27 -10.75 -15.16
C SER A 285 -9.38 -10.24 -14.03
N MET A 286 -9.97 -10.02 -12.85
CA MET A 286 -9.23 -9.62 -11.65
C MET A 286 -8.36 -10.72 -11.07
N PHE A 287 -8.84 -11.96 -11.09
CA PHE A 287 -8.07 -13.11 -10.63
C PHE A 287 -6.78 -13.23 -11.44
N ILE A 288 -6.87 -13.17 -12.76
CA ILE A 288 -5.74 -13.38 -13.67
C ILE A 288 -4.77 -12.20 -13.63
N PHE A 289 -5.29 -10.97 -13.56
CA PHE A 289 -4.47 -9.80 -13.28
C PHE A 289 -3.73 -9.93 -11.94
N SER A 290 -4.43 -10.32 -10.87
CA SER A 290 -3.84 -10.42 -9.54
C SER A 290 -2.81 -11.54 -9.45
N THR A 291 -3.05 -12.70 -10.07
CA THR A 291 -2.07 -13.81 -10.10
C THR A 291 -0.82 -13.40 -10.88
N GLY A 292 -0.94 -12.58 -11.93
CA GLY A 292 0.20 -11.97 -12.61
C GLY A 292 1.09 -11.10 -11.70
N THR A 293 0.53 -10.51 -10.64
CA THR A 293 1.31 -9.70 -9.69
C THR A 293 2.07 -10.54 -8.65
N VAL A 294 1.68 -11.79 -8.42
CA VAL A 294 2.20 -12.64 -7.33
C VAL A 294 3.70 -12.99 -7.49
N PRO A 295 4.20 -13.42 -8.67
CA PRO A 295 5.59 -13.86 -8.81
C PRO A 295 6.60 -12.79 -8.39
N LEU A 296 6.49 -11.57 -8.93
CA LEU A 296 7.40 -10.47 -8.59
C LEU A 296 7.23 -10.00 -7.15
N MET A 297 6.00 -10.03 -6.60
CA MET A 297 5.76 -9.68 -5.19
C MET A 297 6.40 -10.68 -4.23
N LEU A 298 6.35 -11.97 -4.53
CA LEU A 298 7.00 -13.01 -3.72
C LEU A 298 8.52 -12.89 -3.82
N VAL A 299 9.07 -12.71 -5.03
CA VAL A 299 10.51 -12.47 -5.21
C VAL A 299 10.96 -11.24 -4.43
N PHE A 300 10.22 -10.14 -4.49
CA PHE A 300 10.52 -8.94 -3.70
C PHE A 300 10.44 -9.21 -2.19
N SER A 301 9.43 -9.94 -1.73
CA SER A 301 9.26 -10.27 -0.30
C SER A 301 10.42 -11.10 0.24
N LEU A 302 10.97 -12.01 -0.57
CA LEU A 302 12.18 -12.78 -0.24
C LEU A 302 13.44 -11.94 -0.32
N ALA A 303 13.59 -11.16 -1.40
CA ALA A 303 14.74 -10.28 -1.62
C ALA A 303 14.84 -9.20 -0.54
N ALA A 304 13.71 -8.79 0.03
CA ALA A 304 13.66 -7.75 1.05
C ALA A 304 14.29 -8.20 2.39
N ALA A 305 14.49 -9.51 2.62
CA ALA A 305 15.28 -10.00 3.74
C ALA A 305 16.78 -9.61 3.63
N PHE A 306 17.26 -9.27 2.43
CA PHE A 306 18.63 -8.83 2.18
C PHE A 306 18.77 -7.30 2.16
N ILE A 307 17.67 -6.54 2.28
CA ILE A 307 17.70 -5.08 2.31
C ILE A 307 18.10 -4.62 3.72
N PRO A 308 19.19 -3.84 3.88
CA PRO A 308 19.58 -3.35 5.20
C PRO A 308 18.53 -2.38 5.75
N GLU A 309 18.20 -2.53 7.03
CA GLU A 309 17.10 -1.81 7.70
C GLU A 309 17.17 -0.28 7.56
N LYS A 310 18.39 0.28 7.57
CA LYS A 310 18.67 1.71 7.32
C LYS A 310 18.15 2.24 5.97
N PHE A 311 17.92 1.38 4.98
CA PHE A 311 17.41 1.78 3.66
C PHE A 311 15.88 1.69 3.53
N VAL A 312 15.22 0.93 4.41
CA VAL A 312 13.76 0.80 4.44
C VAL A 312 13.03 2.15 4.56
N PRO A 313 13.39 3.08 5.49
CA PRO A 313 12.72 4.39 5.58
C PRO A 313 12.93 5.26 4.33
N VAL A 314 14.10 5.17 3.70
CA VAL A 314 14.42 5.91 2.47
C VAL A 314 13.60 5.36 1.30
N MET A 315 13.54 4.03 1.17
CA MET A 315 12.73 3.34 0.18
C MET A 315 11.25 3.73 0.29
N VAL A 316 10.68 3.67 1.51
CA VAL A 316 9.28 4.04 1.74
C VAL A 316 9.02 5.50 1.34
N LYS A 317 9.85 6.45 1.76
CA LYS A 317 9.68 7.86 1.37
C LYS A 317 9.84 8.08 -0.13
N ALA A 318 10.72 7.35 -0.81
CA ALA A 318 10.84 7.41 -2.26
C ALA A 318 9.57 6.88 -2.95
N CYS A 319 9.00 5.79 -2.43
CA CYS A 319 7.70 5.27 -2.88
C CYS A 319 6.56 6.27 -2.65
N ALA A 320 6.60 7.08 -1.58
CA ALA A 320 5.62 8.12 -1.34
C ALA A 320 5.59 9.16 -2.48
N VAL A 321 6.78 9.59 -2.94
CA VAL A 321 6.90 10.53 -4.07
C VAL A 321 6.29 9.93 -5.33
N LEU A 322 6.58 8.66 -5.63
CA LEU A 322 6.00 7.96 -6.77
C LEU A 322 4.46 7.82 -6.67
N VAL A 323 3.94 7.50 -5.49
CA VAL A 323 2.48 7.40 -5.25
C VAL A 323 1.79 8.75 -5.45
N ILE A 324 2.39 9.85 -4.98
CA ILE A 324 1.87 11.21 -5.23
C ILE A 324 1.83 11.49 -6.73
N PHE A 325 2.93 11.21 -7.43
CA PHE A 325 3.03 11.42 -8.87
C PHE A 325 1.99 10.62 -9.66
N LEU A 326 1.80 9.34 -9.33
CA LEU A 326 0.76 8.50 -9.94
C LEU A 326 -0.66 8.93 -9.56
N GLY A 327 -0.84 9.45 -8.35
CA GLY A 327 -2.10 10.07 -7.92
C GLY A 327 -2.43 11.31 -8.75
N LEU A 328 -1.42 12.16 -9.05
CA LEU A 328 -1.57 13.33 -9.94
C LEU A 328 -1.95 12.90 -11.36
N ILE A 329 -1.33 11.85 -11.90
CA ILE A 329 -1.69 11.28 -13.22
C ILE A 329 -3.14 10.76 -13.20
N THR A 330 -3.53 10.04 -12.15
CA THR A 330 -4.89 9.49 -12.04
C THR A 330 -5.92 10.62 -11.94
N PHE A 331 -5.62 11.67 -11.17
CA PHE A 331 -6.47 12.85 -11.05
C PHE A 331 -6.58 13.63 -12.37
N SER A 332 -5.49 13.79 -13.12
CA SER A 332 -5.53 14.49 -14.41
C SER A 332 -6.32 13.70 -15.47
N ARG A 333 -6.20 12.37 -15.49
CA ARG A 333 -7.03 11.49 -16.33
C ARG A 333 -8.51 11.61 -15.99
N ALA A 334 -8.83 11.66 -14.70
CA ALA A 334 -10.20 11.82 -14.23
C ALA A 334 -10.83 13.15 -14.67
N ALA A 335 -10.06 14.25 -14.66
CA ALA A 335 -10.50 15.54 -15.19
C ALA A 335 -10.80 15.47 -16.71
N SER A 336 -9.96 14.74 -17.47
CA SER A 336 -10.20 14.48 -18.90
C SER A 336 -11.49 13.68 -19.15
N LEU A 337 -11.73 12.61 -18.38
CA LEU A 337 -12.98 11.82 -18.42
C LEU A 337 -14.24 12.64 -18.05
N ALA A 338 -14.08 13.68 -17.23
CA ALA A 338 -15.15 14.60 -16.86
C ALA A 338 -15.34 15.75 -17.87
N GLY A 339 -14.58 15.79 -18.96
CA GLY A 339 -14.65 16.85 -19.99
C GLY A 339 -13.94 18.15 -19.61
N ILE A 340 -13.15 18.17 -18.53
CA ILE A 340 -12.37 19.33 -18.08
C ILE A 340 -10.94 19.16 -18.60
N ALA A 341 -10.63 19.76 -19.75
CA ALA A 341 -9.27 19.79 -20.27
C ALA A 341 -8.40 20.73 -19.41
N LEU A 342 -7.60 20.17 -18.50
CA LEU A 342 -6.60 20.94 -17.75
C LEU A 342 -5.43 21.29 -18.70
N SER A 343 -5.48 22.49 -19.28
CA SER A 343 -4.41 23.06 -20.11
C SER A 343 -3.15 23.29 -19.25
N GLY A 344 -2.19 22.36 -19.31
CA GLY A 344 -0.91 22.43 -18.60
C GLY A 344 -0.43 21.12 -17.97
N PHE A 345 -1.27 20.08 -17.91
CA PHE A 345 -0.83 18.75 -17.48
C PHE A 345 -0.53 17.87 -18.70
N PRO A 346 0.64 17.20 -18.77
CA PRO A 346 0.89 16.20 -19.80
C PRO A 346 -0.18 15.11 -19.72
N GLN A 347 -0.90 14.91 -20.83
CA GLN A 347 -1.87 13.83 -20.97
C GLN A 347 -1.12 12.49 -21.11
N PHE A 348 -0.69 11.95 -19.97
CA PHE A 348 -0.02 10.67 -19.90
C PHE A 348 -1.05 9.54 -20.05
N GLY A 349 -1.11 8.95 -21.25
CA GLY A 349 -1.91 7.74 -21.53
C GLY A 349 -2.98 7.91 -22.61
N SER A 350 -2.69 8.63 -23.69
CA SER A 350 -3.57 8.73 -24.88
C SER A 350 -3.99 7.35 -25.41
N GLY A 351 -3.15 6.32 -25.26
CA GLY A 351 -3.49 4.93 -25.63
C GLY A 351 -4.51 4.24 -24.71
N LEU A 352 -4.66 4.67 -23.45
CA LEU A 352 -5.70 4.17 -22.54
C LEU A 352 -6.98 5.03 -22.59
N VAL A 353 -6.89 6.31 -22.97
CA VAL A 353 -8.06 7.19 -23.15
C VAL A 353 -8.90 6.76 -24.37
N GLN A 354 -8.28 6.22 -25.41
CA GLN A 354 -9.01 5.59 -26.53
C GLN A 354 -9.87 4.38 -26.11
N LEU A 355 -9.58 3.73 -24.97
CA LEU A 355 -10.32 2.57 -24.48
C LEU A 355 -11.69 2.92 -23.86
N SER A 356 -11.87 4.16 -23.40
CA SER A 356 -13.18 4.60 -22.88
C SER A 356 -14.10 5.14 -23.98
N ASN A 357 -13.53 5.60 -25.10
CA ASN A 357 -14.29 6.10 -26.26
C ASN A 357 -14.48 5.03 -27.35
N GLY A 358 -13.84 3.86 -27.23
CA GLY A 358 -13.94 2.72 -28.14
C GLY A 358 -14.96 1.65 -27.71
N LEU A 359 -15.83 1.92 -26.73
CA LEU A 359 -17.02 1.09 -26.54
C LEU A 359 -17.89 1.30 -27.79
N PRO A 360 -18.24 0.25 -28.57
CA PRO A 360 -19.15 0.42 -29.68
C PRO A 360 -20.43 1.02 -29.11
N GLU A 361 -20.80 2.20 -29.60
CA GLU A 361 -22.18 2.67 -29.52
C GLU A 361 -23.04 1.48 -29.91
N ALA A 362 -23.80 0.96 -28.95
CA ALA A 362 -24.94 0.14 -29.27
C ALA A 362 -25.81 1.02 -30.18
N GLN A 363 -25.72 0.78 -31.49
CA GLN A 363 -26.57 1.42 -32.48
C GLN A 363 -28.02 0.98 -32.20
N THR A 364 -28.67 1.68 -31.28
CA THR A 364 -30.13 1.72 -31.20
C THR A 364 -30.65 2.57 -32.36
N VAL A 365 -30.97 1.86 -33.44
CA VAL A 365 -32.14 2.02 -34.33
C VAL A 365 -32.40 3.41 -34.93
N ARG A 366 -32.36 3.48 -36.28
CA ARG A 366 -33.35 4.24 -37.08
C ARG A 366 -33.46 3.69 -38.51
N GLN A 367 -34.63 3.09 -38.76
CA GLN A 367 -35.32 2.81 -40.04
C GLN A 367 -34.67 1.89 -41.07
#